data_AF-A0A2N1DGN3-F1
#
_entry.id   AF-A0A2N1DGN3-F1
#
_cell.length_a   1.000
_cell.length_b   1.000
_cell.length_c   1.000
_cell.angle_alpha   90.00
_cell.angle_beta   90.00
_cell.angle_gamma   90.00
#
_symmetry.space_group_name_H-M   'P 1'
#
loop_
_entity.id
_entity.type
_entity.pdbx_description
1 polymer ?
#
loop_
_entity_poly.entity_id
_entity_poly.type
_entity_poly.pdbx_seq_one_letter_code
_entity_poly.pdbx_strand_id
1 'polypeptide(L)'
;MSGSDLSIFDAQFAINQFSGNESLLVQILEKFIQQYQSFDTLISEQLQQEDLQTAKQQLHTLKGVSGNLGMKALYQACKDLEDSLANQETDTTLENFLKVFKQTLTLILSFSAKKGTEEIPETAPKKDDKALLIAALKRNEFISESKIQSYGQALDLSSEKLNELKQAIDNLDYSTAIALLE
;
A
#
# COMPACT_ATOMS: atom_id res chain seq x y z
N MET A 1 -8.49 33.47 -7.00
CA MET A 1 -7.20 32.81 -6.68
C MET A 1 -7.50 31.60 -5.80
N SER A 2 -7.65 30.41 -6.36
CA SER A 2 -7.80 29.17 -5.56
C SER A 2 -7.32 27.97 -6.38
N GLY A 3 -6.05 27.98 -6.76
CA GLY A 3 -5.35 26.75 -7.14
C GLY A 3 -4.85 26.14 -5.84
N SER A 4 -5.65 25.30 -5.21
CA SER A 4 -5.26 24.59 -4.00
C SER A 4 -4.07 23.70 -4.31
N ASP A 5 -2.92 23.97 -3.68
CA ASP A 5 -1.81 23.02 -3.52
C ASP A 5 -2.32 21.83 -2.69
N LEU A 6 -3.11 20.96 -3.32
CA LEU A 6 -3.58 19.73 -2.72
C LEU A 6 -2.37 18.83 -2.52
N SER A 7 -2.08 18.49 -1.26
CA SER A 7 -1.06 17.50 -0.96
C SER A 7 -1.40 16.18 -1.66
N ILE A 8 -0.42 15.61 -2.37
CA ILE A 8 -0.57 14.31 -3.04
C ILE A 8 -0.81 13.22 -2.01
N PHE A 9 -0.10 13.25 -0.89
CA PHE A 9 -0.23 12.31 0.21
C PHE A 9 0.02 13.00 1.54
N ASP A 10 -0.98 12.98 2.40
CA ASP A 10 -0.91 13.48 3.77
C ASP A 10 -0.65 12.31 4.74
N ALA A 11 0.63 12.00 4.94
CA ALA A 11 1.06 10.89 5.78
C ALA A 11 0.56 11.02 7.22
N GLN A 12 0.58 12.23 7.80
CA GLN A 12 0.15 12.43 9.18
C GLN A 12 -1.35 12.17 9.34
N PHE A 13 -2.17 12.65 8.39
CA PHE A 13 -3.59 12.34 8.36
C PHE A 13 -3.82 10.82 8.27
N ALA A 14 -3.11 10.15 7.36
CA ALA A 14 -3.23 8.71 7.17
C ALA A 14 -2.86 7.95 8.46
N ILE A 15 -1.74 8.29 9.10
CA ILE A 15 -1.29 7.68 10.37
C ILE A 15 -2.34 7.84 11.47
N ASN A 16 -2.93 9.04 11.59
CA ASN A 16 -3.98 9.30 12.58
C ASN A 16 -5.24 8.46 12.35
N GLN A 17 -5.60 8.20 11.08
CA GLN A 17 -6.73 7.32 10.75
C GLN A 17 -6.53 5.89 11.24
N PHE A 18 -5.28 5.45 11.36
CA PHE A 18 -4.91 4.14 11.89
C PHE A 18 -4.46 4.23 13.36
N SER A 19 -4.96 5.20 14.12
CA SER A 19 -4.67 5.37 15.55
C SER A 19 -3.17 5.49 15.88
N GLY A 20 -2.38 6.06 14.97
CA GLY A 20 -0.93 6.17 15.12
C GLY A 20 -0.16 4.92 14.69
N ASN A 21 -0.83 3.86 14.23
CA ASN A 21 -0.18 2.62 13.80
C ASN A 21 0.40 2.78 12.39
N GLU A 22 1.61 3.33 12.31
CA GLU A 22 2.36 3.50 11.05
C GLU A 22 2.61 2.17 10.33
N SER A 23 2.82 1.09 11.09
CA SER A 23 3.06 -0.25 10.56
C SER A 23 1.85 -0.80 9.82
N LEU A 24 0.64 -0.65 10.39
CA LEU A 24 -0.60 -1.00 9.73
C LEU A 24 -0.84 -0.13 8.49
N LEU A 25 -0.54 1.17 8.58
CA LEU A 25 -0.65 2.05 7.41
C LEU A 25 0.24 1.56 6.24
N VAL A 26 1.50 1.20 6.50
CA VAL A 26 2.40 0.68 5.45
C VAL A 26 1.82 -0.57 4.79
N GLN A 27 1.28 -1.53 5.55
CA GLN A 27 0.65 -2.72 5.00
C GLN A 27 -0.57 -2.39 4.13
N ILE A 28 -1.40 -1.42 4.56
CA ILE A 28 -2.56 -0.98 3.79
C ILE A 28 -2.13 -0.27 2.50
N LEU A 29 -1.06 0.53 2.54
CA LEU A 29 -0.49 1.18 1.35
C LEU A 29 0.10 0.16 0.38
N GLU A 30 0.77 -0.89 0.86
CA GLU A 30 1.28 -1.98 0.02
C GLU A 30 0.15 -2.75 -0.66
N LYS A 31 -0.92 -3.09 0.08
CA LYS A 31 -2.13 -3.71 -0.50
C LYS A 31 -2.80 -2.80 -1.54
N PHE A 32 -2.86 -1.49 -1.28
CA PHE A 32 -3.34 -0.52 -2.26
C PHE A 32 -2.49 -0.52 -3.54
N ILE A 33 -1.17 -0.47 -3.43
CA ILE A 33 -0.26 -0.51 -4.59
C ILE A 33 -0.50 -1.78 -5.41
N GLN A 34 -0.52 -2.95 -4.77
CA GLN A 34 -0.74 -4.23 -5.45
C GLN A 34 -2.10 -4.30 -6.15
N GLN A 35 -3.16 -3.80 -5.50
CA GLN A 35 -4.50 -3.80 -6.05
C GLN A 35 -4.64 -2.87 -7.27
N TYR A 36 -3.98 -1.70 -7.24
CA TYR A 36 -4.19 -0.65 -8.24
C TYR A 36 -3.03 -0.49 -9.23
N GLN A 37 -1.98 -1.30 -9.18
CA GLN A 37 -0.79 -1.15 -10.05
C GLN A 37 -1.08 -1.12 -11.58
N SER A 38 -2.21 -1.68 -12.02
CA SER A 38 -2.63 -1.70 -13.44
C SER A 38 -3.92 -0.90 -13.69
N PHE A 39 -4.33 -0.08 -12.72
CA PHE A 39 -5.59 0.67 -12.80
C PHE A 39 -5.58 1.72 -13.92
N ASP A 40 -4.44 2.32 -14.23
CA ASP A 40 -4.28 3.29 -15.30
C ASP A 40 -4.61 2.71 -16.68
N THR A 41 -4.14 1.49 -16.95
CA THR A 41 -4.50 0.75 -18.17
C THR A 41 -5.97 0.35 -18.14
N LEU A 42 -6.44 -0.23 -17.03
CA LEU A 42 -7.82 -0.70 -16.89
C LEU A 42 -8.86 0.39 -17.13
N ILE A 43 -8.69 1.57 -16.51
CA ILE A 43 -9.65 2.66 -16.65
C ILE A 43 -9.62 3.23 -18.07
N SER A 44 -8.44 3.30 -18.70
CA SER A 44 -8.31 3.80 -20.07
C SER A 44 -9.01 2.88 -21.07
N GLU A 45 -8.87 1.56 -20.92
CA GLU A 45 -9.55 0.55 -21.74
C GLU A 45 -11.08 0.61 -21.57
N GLN A 46 -11.57 0.72 -20.34
CA GLN A 46 -13.01 0.82 -20.04
C GLN A 46 -13.62 2.06 -20.69
N LEU A 47 -12.93 3.20 -20.63
CA LEU A 47 -13.39 4.43 -21.26
C LEU A 47 -13.37 4.35 -22.78
N GLN A 48 -12.34 3.73 -23.39
CA GLN A 48 -12.30 3.49 -24.84
C GLN A 48 -13.40 2.55 -25.34
N GLN A 49 -13.80 1.58 -24.51
CA GLN A 49 -14.89 0.64 -24.80
C GLN A 49 -16.28 1.20 -24.46
N GLU A 50 -16.37 2.47 -24.04
CA GLU A 50 -17.61 3.12 -23.60
C GLU A 50 -18.31 2.40 -22.42
N ASP A 51 -17.57 1.59 -21.64
CA ASP A 51 -18.07 0.97 -20.41
C ASP A 51 -18.04 1.96 -19.24
N LEU A 52 -18.87 3.00 -19.38
CA LEU A 52 -18.94 4.11 -18.43
C LEU A 52 -19.47 3.69 -17.07
N GLN A 53 -20.29 2.63 -17.02
CA GLN A 53 -20.86 2.14 -15.76
C GLN A 53 -19.76 1.52 -14.88
N THR A 54 -18.97 0.61 -15.44
CA THR A 54 -17.87 -0.03 -14.72
C THR A 54 -16.80 0.99 -14.35
N ALA A 55 -16.43 1.89 -15.29
CA ALA A 55 -15.46 2.95 -15.04
C ALA A 55 -15.86 3.84 -13.85
N LYS A 56 -17.13 4.26 -13.78
CA LYS A 56 -17.65 5.08 -12.66
C LYS A 56 -17.60 4.33 -11.33
N GLN A 57 -17.96 3.05 -11.30
CA GLN A 57 -17.90 2.26 -10.06
C GLN A 57 -16.46 2.10 -9.54
N GLN A 58 -15.52 1.87 -10.45
CA GLN A 58 -14.10 1.74 -10.15
C GLN A 58 -13.52 3.05 -9.61
N LEU A 59 -13.82 4.19 -10.26
CA LEU A 59 -13.43 5.51 -9.79
C LEU A 59 -14.05 5.86 -8.43
N HIS A 60 -15.30 5.50 -8.20
CA HIS A 60 -15.97 5.72 -6.92
C HIS A 60 -15.29 5.00 -5.78
N THR A 61 -14.91 3.74 -6.03
CA THR A 61 -14.17 2.92 -5.07
C THR A 61 -12.79 3.52 -4.80
N LEU A 62 -12.03 3.85 -5.85
CA LEU A 62 -10.71 4.46 -5.73
C LEU A 62 -10.77 5.80 -4.99
N LYS A 63 -11.79 6.63 -5.26
CA LYS A 63 -12.05 7.90 -4.56
C LYS A 63 -12.21 7.66 -3.06
N GLY A 64 -13.08 6.74 -2.66
CA GLY A 64 -13.35 6.43 -1.25
C GLY A 64 -12.08 5.97 -0.52
N VAL A 65 -11.34 5.05 -1.13
CA VAL A 65 -10.09 4.53 -0.56
C VAL A 65 -9.02 5.63 -0.46
N SER A 66 -8.84 6.44 -1.51
CA SER A 66 -7.90 7.55 -1.54
C SER A 66 -8.17 8.60 -0.45
N GLY A 67 -9.45 8.90 -0.19
CA GLY A 67 -9.86 9.79 0.88
C GLY A 67 -9.47 9.29 2.27
N ASN A 68 -9.68 7.99 2.53
CA ASN A 68 -9.34 7.36 3.81
C ASN A 68 -7.83 7.24 4.04
N LEU A 69 -7.03 7.23 2.97
CA LEU A 69 -5.57 7.11 3.02
C LEU A 69 -4.85 8.45 2.89
N GLY A 70 -5.55 9.58 2.98
CA GLY A 70 -4.91 10.90 2.90
C GLY A 70 -4.36 11.27 1.52
N MET A 71 -4.75 10.56 0.46
CA MET A 71 -4.35 10.81 -0.92
C MET A 71 -5.23 11.91 -1.54
N LYS A 72 -5.15 13.13 -1.01
CA LYS A 72 -6.10 14.22 -1.29
C LYS A 72 -6.14 14.62 -2.77
N ALA A 73 -4.98 14.70 -3.42
CA ALA A 73 -4.93 14.99 -4.86
C ALA A 73 -5.61 13.89 -5.70
N LEU A 74 -5.38 12.61 -5.35
CA LEU A 74 -6.00 11.48 -6.06
C LEU A 74 -7.52 11.43 -5.82
N TYR A 75 -7.98 11.70 -4.60
CA TYR A 75 -9.40 11.85 -4.30
C TYR A 75 -10.05 12.90 -5.22
N GLN A 76 -9.42 14.08 -5.32
CA GLN A 76 -9.93 15.16 -6.17
C GLN A 76 -9.93 14.76 -7.64
N ALA A 77 -8.84 14.15 -8.13
CA ALA A 77 -8.75 13.70 -9.50
C ALA A 77 -9.81 12.63 -9.86
N CYS A 78 -10.14 11.72 -8.94
CA CYS A 78 -11.23 10.77 -9.14
C CYS A 78 -12.57 11.48 -9.26
N LYS A 79 -12.83 12.46 -8.39
CA LYS A 79 -14.05 13.26 -8.42
C LYS A 79 -14.19 14.03 -9.73
N ASP A 80 -13.12 14.70 -10.16
CA ASP A 80 -13.13 15.46 -11.41
C ASP A 80 -13.37 14.53 -12.62
N LEU A 81 -12.75 13.36 -12.65
CA LEU A 81 -12.95 12.38 -13.72
C LEU A 81 -14.40 11.83 -13.71
N GLU A 82 -14.96 11.48 -12.55
CA GLU A 82 -16.38 11.10 -12.44
C GLU A 82 -17.32 12.18 -12.97
N ASP A 83 -17.09 13.45 -12.59
CA ASP A 83 -17.88 14.60 -13.02
C ASP A 83 -17.77 14.79 -14.56
N SER A 84 -16.58 14.60 -15.12
CA SER A 84 -16.33 14.70 -16.57
C SER A 84 -17.02 13.59 -17.38
N LEU A 85 -17.14 12.38 -16.82
CA LEU A 85 -17.87 11.25 -17.40
C LEU A 85 -19.39 11.47 -17.40
N ALA A 86 -19.91 12.46 -16.69
CA ALA A 86 -21.31 12.87 -16.81
C ALA A 86 -21.51 13.86 -17.97
N ASN A 87 -20.48 14.63 -18.32
CA ASN A 87 -20.55 15.74 -19.28
C ASN A 87 -19.89 15.45 -20.65
N GLN A 88 -19.30 14.26 -20.83
CA GLN A 88 -18.59 13.83 -22.06
C GLN A 88 -17.34 14.66 -22.41
N GLU A 89 -16.71 15.29 -21.42
CA GLU A 89 -15.46 16.08 -21.59
C GLU A 89 -14.28 15.39 -20.88
N THR A 90 -13.86 14.22 -21.40
CA THR A 90 -13.04 13.27 -20.63
C THR A 90 -11.53 13.37 -20.85
N ASP A 91 -11.06 13.83 -22.01
CA ASP A 91 -9.65 13.61 -22.41
C ASP A 91 -8.64 14.30 -21.48
N THR A 92 -8.76 15.61 -21.28
CA THR A 92 -7.85 16.37 -20.39
C THR A 92 -7.97 15.93 -18.93
N THR A 93 -9.19 15.54 -18.52
CA THR A 93 -9.45 15.10 -17.14
C THR A 93 -8.83 13.73 -16.87
N LEU A 94 -8.90 12.82 -17.84
CA LEU A 94 -8.26 11.51 -17.78
C LEU A 94 -6.73 11.65 -17.71
N GLU A 95 -6.13 12.47 -18.57
CA GLU A 95 -4.68 12.73 -18.53
C GLU A 95 -4.22 13.25 -17.17
N ASN A 96 -4.95 14.21 -16.60
CA ASN A 96 -4.66 14.75 -15.28
C ASN A 96 -4.80 13.67 -14.18
N PHE A 97 -5.87 12.87 -14.24
CA PHE A 97 -6.08 11.74 -13.33
C PHE A 97 -4.91 10.75 -13.39
N LEU A 98 -4.50 10.33 -14.58
CA LEU A 98 -3.41 9.37 -14.76
C LEU A 98 -2.08 9.91 -14.23
N LYS A 99 -1.81 11.21 -14.41
CA LYS A 99 -0.63 11.87 -13.85
C LYS A 99 -0.63 11.85 -12.33
N VAL A 100 -1.74 12.29 -11.71
CA VAL A 100 -1.88 12.31 -10.25
C VAL A 100 -1.82 10.90 -9.66
N PHE A 101 -2.44 9.93 -10.31
CA PHE A 101 -2.41 8.52 -9.92
C PHE A 101 -0.98 7.98 -9.86
N LYS A 102 -0.19 8.17 -10.94
CA LYS A 102 1.22 7.73 -10.99
C LYS A 102 2.10 8.42 -9.96
N GLN A 103 1.90 9.72 -9.76
CA GLN A 103 2.62 10.47 -8.72
C GLN A 103 2.27 9.96 -7.32
N THR A 104 1.00 9.64 -7.07
CA THR A 104 0.53 9.09 -5.80
C THR A 104 1.19 7.75 -5.53
N LEU A 105 1.13 6.80 -6.48
CA LEU A 105 1.78 5.49 -6.36
C LEU A 105 3.29 5.61 -6.07
N THR A 106 3.99 6.47 -6.81
CA THR A 106 5.43 6.69 -6.61
C THR A 106 5.75 7.20 -5.19
N LEU A 107 4.93 8.13 -4.69
CA LEU A 107 5.14 8.74 -3.38
C LEU A 107 4.88 7.74 -2.26
N ILE A 108 3.76 7.01 -2.31
CA ILE A 108 3.44 6.02 -1.27
C ILE A 108 4.39 4.83 -1.29
N LEU A 109 4.89 4.43 -2.47
CA LEU A 109 5.91 3.38 -2.58
C LEU A 109 7.24 3.84 -1.95
N SER A 110 7.62 5.11 -2.17
CA SER A 110 8.78 5.71 -1.51
C SER A 110 8.61 5.83 0.01
N PHE A 111 7.39 6.12 0.48
CA PHE A 111 7.05 6.17 1.90
C PHE A 111 7.17 4.79 2.56
N SER A 112 6.54 3.76 1.97
CA SER A 112 6.64 2.38 2.44
C SER A 112 8.08 1.88 2.44
N ALA A 113 8.86 2.18 1.39
CA ALA A 113 10.27 1.81 1.32
C ALA A 113 11.12 2.46 2.42
N LYS A 114 10.97 3.77 2.67
CA LYS A 114 11.69 4.48 3.74
C LYS A 114 11.38 3.90 5.12
N LYS A 115 10.13 3.56 5.37
CA LYS A 115 9.69 2.95 6.64
C LYS A 115 10.06 1.48 6.78
N GLY A 116 10.21 0.76 5.67
CA GLY A 116 10.82 -0.56 5.64
C GLY A 116 12.33 -0.57 5.92
N THR A 117 13.01 0.57 5.76
CA THR A 117 14.47 0.72 5.98
C THR A 117 14.86 1.41 7.29
N GLU A 118 13.92 1.99 8.05
CA GLU A 118 14.21 2.69 9.33
C GLU A 118 14.37 1.77 10.56
N GLU A 119 14.59 0.47 10.35
CA GLU A 119 15.13 -0.42 11.39
C GLU A 119 16.31 -1.26 10.90
N ILE A 120 17.52 -0.69 10.98
CA ILE A 120 18.72 -1.43 11.40
C ILE A 120 19.71 -0.48 12.08
N PRO A 121 20.21 -0.82 13.28
CA PRO A 121 21.64 -0.83 13.51
C PRO A 121 22.12 -2.23 13.17
N GLU A 122 22.77 -2.32 12.02
CA GLU A 122 23.53 -3.45 11.54
C GLU A 122 24.48 -3.94 12.65
N THR A 123 24.10 -5.01 13.36
CA THR A 123 25.03 -5.78 14.20
C THR A 123 24.79 -7.27 13.98
N ALA A 124 25.90 -7.99 13.83
CA ALA A 124 26.02 -9.41 13.49
C ALA A 124 25.04 -10.34 14.25
N PRO A 125 24.63 -11.47 13.64
CA PRO A 125 23.60 -12.35 14.19
C PRO A 125 24.05 -12.96 15.52
N LYS A 126 23.17 -12.93 16.52
CA LYS A 126 23.33 -13.68 17.78
C LYS A 126 22.09 -14.56 17.99
N LYS A 127 22.27 -15.62 18.77
CA LYS A 127 21.32 -16.69 19.13
C LYS A 127 19.88 -16.29 19.54
N ASP A 128 19.55 -15.00 19.59
CA ASP A 128 18.26 -14.44 19.99
C ASP A 128 17.33 -14.06 18.81
N ASP A 129 17.76 -14.25 17.55
CA ASP A 129 17.01 -13.82 16.35
C ASP A 129 15.61 -14.48 16.20
N LYS A 130 15.46 -15.76 16.58
CA LYS A 130 14.14 -16.44 16.64
C LYS A 130 13.23 -15.81 17.71
N ALA A 131 13.79 -15.49 18.88
CA ALA A 131 13.02 -14.90 19.99
C ALA A 131 12.59 -13.47 19.66
N LEU A 132 13.44 -12.70 18.97
CA LEU A 132 13.12 -11.38 18.47
C LEU A 132 12.02 -11.41 17.41
N LEU A 133 12.11 -12.33 16.44
CA LEU A 133 11.07 -12.53 15.44
C LEU A 133 9.73 -12.91 16.06
N ILE A 134 9.72 -13.88 16.98
CA ILE A 134 8.51 -14.28 17.71
C ILE A 134 7.96 -13.11 18.53
N ALA A 135 8.81 -12.31 19.17
CA ALA A 135 8.38 -11.14 19.94
C ALA A 135 7.78 -10.05 19.05
N ALA A 136 8.35 -9.80 17.87
CA ALA A 136 7.81 -8.88 16.87
C ALA A 136 6.44 -9.36 16.38
N LEU A 137 6.31 -10.65 16.04
CA LEU A 137 5.02 -11.26 15.65
C LEU A 137 3.97 -11.15 16.77
N LYS A 138 4.34 -11.41 18.03
CA LYS A 138 3.45 -11.27 19.19
C LYS A 138 2.97 -9.84 19.42
N ARG A 139 3.76 -8.85 19.01
CA ARG A 139 3.43 -7.42 19.09
C ARG A 139 2.72 -6.90 17.84
N ASN A 140 2.42 -7.76 16.86
CA ASN A 140 1.88 -7.38 15.55
C ASN A 140 2.77 -6.33 14.85
N GLU A 141 4.08 -6.43 15.04
CA GLU A 141 5.09 -5.53 14.49
C GLU A 141 5.38 -5.90 13.03
N PHE A 142 5.51 -4.90 12.14
CA PHE A 142 5.84 -5.17 10.75
C PHE A 142 7.26 -5.72 10.60
N ILE A 143 7.35 -6.83 9.88
CA ILE A 143 8.61 -7.47 9.53
C ILE A 143 8.69 -7.42 8.00
N SER A 144 9.64 -6.66 7.48
CA SER A 144 9.84 -6.53 6.04
C SER A 144 10.20 -7.86 5.39
N GLU A 145 9.93 -8.00 4.10
CA GLU A 145 10.29 -9.20 3.33
C GLU A 145 11.80 -9.51 3.41
N SER A 146 12.63 -8.46 3.40
CA SER A 146 14.07 -8.56 3.59
C SER A 146 14.44 -9.14 4.96
N LYS A 147 13.78 -8.70 6.04
CA LYS A 147 13.97 -9.26 7.38
C LYS A 147 13.50 -10.71 7.44
N ILE A 148 12.34 -11.04 6.88
CA ILE A 148 11.84 -12.43 6.82
C ILE A 148 12.87 -13.32 6.13
N GLN A 149 13.45 -12.87 5.02
CA GLN A 149 14.47 -13.61 4.29
C GLN A 149 15.77 -13.75 5.09
N SER A 150 16.21 -12.70 5.78
CA SER A 150 17.35 -12.76 6.71
C SER A 150 17.11 -13.75 7.85
N TYR A 151 15.91 -13.76 8.45
CA TYR A 151 15.54 -14.74 9.47
C TYR A 151 15.49 -16.16 8.90
N GLY A 152 14.96 -16.34 7.69
CA GLY A 152 14.95 -17.64 7.00
C GLY A 152 16.36 -18.21 6.83
N GLN A 153 17.32 -17.37 6.45
CA GLN A 153 18.72 -17.76 6.34
C GLN A 153 19.36 -18.03 7.71
N ALA A 154 19.11 -17.19 8.71
CA ALA A 154 19.68 -17.32 10.04
C ALA A 154 19.17 -18.56 10.81
N LEU A 155 17.91 -18.95 10.54
CA LEU A 155 17.25 -20.10 11.17
C LEU A 155 17.32 -21.38 10.33
N ASP A 156 18.00 -21.34 9.18
CA ASP A 156 18.12 -22.45 8.22
C ASP A 156 16.74 -23.03 7.82
N LEU A 157 15.76 -22.14 7.61
CA LEU A 157 14.41 -22.53 7.18
C LEU A 157 14.41 -23.00 5.73
N SER A 158 13.67 -24.07 5.45
CA SER A 158 13.41 -24.48 4.07
C SER A 158 12.62 -23.40 3.32
N SER A 159 12.81 -23.33 1.99
CA SER A 159 12.07 -22.40 1.13
C SER A 159 10.55 -22.53 1.28
N GLU A 160 10.07 -23.74 1.57
CA GLU A 160 8.66 -24.04 1.81
C GLU A 160 8.17 -23.38 3.11
N LYS A 161 8.87 -23.58 4.23
CA LYS A 161 8.53 -22.93 5.52
C LYS A 161 8.63 -21.41 5.44
N LEU A 162 9.59 -20.89 4.69
CA LEU A 162 9.74 -19.44 4.50
C LEU A 162 8.54 -18.85 3.75
N ASN A 163 8.04 -19.55 2.73
CA ASN A 163 6.85 -19.12 1.99
C ASN A 163 5.58 -19.21 2.85
N GLU A 164 5.41 -20.27 3.64
CA GLU A 164 4.29 -20.38 4.58
C GLU A 164 4.33 -19.27 5.64
N LEU A 165 5.52 -18.94 6.15
CA LEU A 165 5.71 -17.85 7.10
C LEU A 165 5.32 -16.50 6.48
N LYS A 166 5.76 -16.23 5.24
CA LYS A 166 5.36 -15.02 4.50
C LYS A 166 3.85 -14.95 4.33
N GLN A 167 3.22 -16.03 3.87
CA GLN A 167 1.77 -16.10 3.69
C GLN A 167 1.00 -15.86 5.00
N ALA A 168 1.46 -16.44 6.11
CA ALA A 168 0.84 -16.23 7.42
C ALA A 168 0.94 -14.75 7.85
N ILE A 169 2.10 -14.11 7.65
CA ILE A 169 2.33 -12.70 7.95
C ILE A 169 1.46 -11.79 7.07
N ASP A 170 1.39 -12.05 5.75
CA ASP A 170 0.59 -11.27 4.79
C ASP A 170 -0.92 -11.33 5.09
N ASN A 171 -1.37 -12.50 5.58
CA ASN A 171 -2.74 -12.74 6.01
C ASN A 171 -3.04 -12.27 7.44
N LEU A 172 -2.07 -11.67 8.13
CA LEU A 172 -2.18 -11.23 9.55
C LEU A 172 -2.44 -12.39 10.52
N ASP A 173 -2.17 -13.63 10.11
CA ASP A 173 -2.24 -14.80 10.97
C ASP A 173 -0.93 -15.00 11.73
N TYR A 174 -0.68 -14.07 12.66
CA TYR A 174 0.53 -14.09 13.49
C TYR A 174 0.61 -15.34 14.37
N SER A 175 -0.53 -15.94 14.72
CA SER A 175 -0.63 -17.22 15.43
C SER A 175 0.03 -18.35 14.63
N THR A 176 -0.34 -18.50 13.36
CA THR A 176 0.27 -19.49 12.47
C THR A 176 1.73 -19.17 12.20
N ALA A 177 2.08 -17.89 11.99
CA ALA A 177 3.46 -17.46 11.79
C ALA A 177 4.37 -17.84 12.98
N ILE A 178 3.89 -17.68 14.22
CA ILE A 178 4.63 -18.06 15.43
C ILE A 178 4.77 -19.59 15.52
N ALA A 179 3.71 -20.35 15.23
CA ALA A 179 3.74 -21.81 15.28
C ALA A 179 4.73 -22.44 14.29
N LEU A 180 4.93 -21.81 13.12
CA LEU A 180 5.93 -22.23 12.13
C LEU A 180 7.38 -22.03 12.61
N LEU A 181 7.58 -21.15 13.59
CA LEU A 181 8.88 -20.82 14.13
C LEU A 181 9.23 -21.64 15.37
N GLU A 182 8.27 -22.18 16.13
CA GLU A 182 8.50 -22.98 17.36
C GLU A 182 9.15 -24.35 17.08
#